data_AF-A0A4Y2RQA4-F1
#
_entry.id   AF-A0A4Y2RQA4-F1
#
_cell.length_a   1.000
_cell.length_b   1.000
_cell.length_c   1.000
_cell.angle_alpha   90.00
_cell.angle_beta   90.00
_cell.angle_gamma   90.00
#
_symmetry.space_group_name_H-M   'P 1'
#
loop_
_entity.id
_entity.type
_entity.pdbx_description
1 polymer ?
#
loop_
_entity_poly.entity_id
_entity_poly.type
_entity_poly.pdbx_seq_one_letter_code
_entity_poly.pdbx_strand_id
1 'polypeptide(L)'
;MNPTERDKFMKWYEERIDWEFYGAKARSDHSAPNTRSDVDILRRCCLQFRAECLAINGVEPFSYSTIASVCMAVYRSKHLPAQMITMVPVKGSIASNNFSKESMEWLKYMEHTLGVEICHVLNGRGERNIDDIHVDGYCEETKTVFEF
;
A
#
# COMPACT_ATOMS: atom_id res chain seq x y z
N MET A 1 -11.31 -31.15 -11.21
CA MET A 1 -11.16 -32.34 -10.35
C MET A 1 -11.72 -33.53 -11.12
N ASN A 2 -10.97 -34.64 -11.22
CA ASN A 2 -11.39 -35.81 -12.00
C ASN A 2 -12.62 -36.45 -11.33
N PRO A 3 -13.69 -36.84 -12.07
CA PRO A 3 -14.90 -37.44 -11.49
C PRO A 3 -14.62 -38.62 -10.56
N THR A 4 -13.67 -39.48 -10.92
CA THR A 4 -13.30 -40.67 -10.13
C THR A 4 -12.64 -40.32 -8.80
N GLU A 5 -11.89 -39.21 -8.75
CA GLU A 5 -11.26 -38.73 -7.51
C GLU A 5 -12.27 -38.07 -6.58
N ARG A 6 -13.27 -37.40 -7.16
CA ARG A 6 -14.38 -36.82 -6.40
C ARG A 6 -15.20 -37.90 -5.71
N ASP A 7 -15.53 -38.99 -6.39
CA ASP A 7 -16.30 -40.09 -5.79
C ASP A 7 -15.55 -40.80 -4.67
N LYS A 8 -14.23 -40.98 -4.84
CA LYS A 8 -13.37 -41.51 -3.75
C LYS A 8 -13.37 -40.59 -2.54
N PHE A 9 -13.29 -39.28 -2.76
CA PHE A 9 -13.33 -38.28 -1.70
C PHE A 9 -14.68 -38.26 -0.98
N MET A 10 -15.81 -38.31 -1.72
CA MET A 10 -17.14 -38.27 -1.11
C MET A 10 -17.41 -39.52 -0.27
N LYS A 11 -16.99 -40.72 -0.71
CA LYS A 11 -17.05 -41.93 0.12
C LYS A 11 -16.24 -41.81 1.41
N TRP A 12 -14.99 -41.33 1.29
CA TRP A 12 -14.14 -41.08 2.45
C TRP A 12 -14.75 -40.06 3.43
N TYR A 13 -15.42 -39.04 2.90
CA TYR A 13 -16.08 -37.98 3.68
C TYR A 13 -17.32 -38.50 4.41
N GLU A 14 -18.19 -39.23 3.73
CA GLU A 14 -19.39 -39.84 4.32
C GLU A 14 -19.05 -40.84 5.43
N GLU A 15 -17.99 -41.63 5.26
CA GLU A 15 -17.47 -42.56 6.28
C GLU A 15 -16.90 -41.84 7.53
N ARG A 16 -16.56 -40.56 7.41
CA ARG A 16 -15.84 -39.79 8.45
C ARG A 16 -16.62 -38.58 8.95
N ILE A 17 -17.86 -38.37 8.48
CA ILE A 17 -18.67 -37.22 8.86
C ILE A 17 -19.10 -37.27 10.33
N ASP A 18 -19.33 -38.49 10.86
CA ASP A 18 -19.67 -38.77 12.26
C ASP A 18 -18.45 -39.10 13.12
N TRP A 19 -17.26 -39.21 12.52
CA TRP A 19 -16.05 -39.22 13.30
C TRP A 19 -15.95 -37.83 13.92
N GLU A 20 -15.92 -37.73 15.26
CA GLU A 20 -15.61 -36.48 15.97
C GLU A 20 -14.29 -35.94 15.43
N PHE A 21 -14.43 -35.16 14.36
CA PHE A 21 -13.37 -34.46 13.71
C PHE A 21 -12.69 -33.64 14.78
N TYR A 22 -11.39 -33.49 14.67
CA TYR A 22 -10.51 -32.72 15.55
C TYR A 22 -11.09 -31.36 16.05
N GLY A 23 -12.15 -30.83 15.46
CA GLY A 23 -12.95 -29.70 15.93
C GLY A 23 -13.80 -29.90 17.20
N ALA A 24 -14.07 -31.13 17.68
CA ALA A 24 -14.67 -31.35 19.01
C ALA A 24 -13.61 -31.26 20.10
N LYS A 25 -12.47 -31.93 19.90
CA LYS A 25 -11.28 -31.84 20.75
C LYS A 25 -10.64 -30.45 20.74
N ALA A 26 -10.60 -29.77 19.60
CA ALA A 26 -10.14 -28.38 19.51
C ALA A 26 -11.15 -27.38 20.12
N ARG A 27 -12.45 -27.66 20.13
CA ARG A 27 -13.45 -26.84 20.86
C ARG A 27 -13.36 -27.06 22.38
N SER A 28 -13.17 -28.29 22.83
CA SER A 28 -12.92 -28.56 24.25
C SER A 28 -11.56 -28.04 24.70
N ASP A 29 -10.52 -28.10 23.85
CA ASP A 29 -9.18 -27.56 24.14
C ASP A 29 -9.17 -26.03 24.15
N HIS A 30 -9.95 -25.33 23.32
CA HIS A 30 -10.09 -23.87 23.43
C HIS A 30 -10.73 -23.43 24.77
N SER A 31 -11.43 -24.35 25.45
CA SER A 31 -11.92 -24.17 26.82
C SER A 31 -11.00 -24.78 27.89
N ALA A 32 -9.94 -25.47 27.50
CA ALA A 32 -8.96 -26.00 28.43
C ALA A 32 -8.16 -24.83 29.07
N PRO A 33 -7.86 -24.92 30.37
CA PRO A 33 -7.16 -23.87 31.10
C PRO A 33 -5.82 -23.47 30.46
N ASN A 34 -5.14 -24.41 29.78
CA ASN A 34 -3.85 -24.17 29.13
C ASN A 34 -3.98 -23.27 27.89
N THR A 35 -5.01 -23.44 27.05
CA THR A 35 -5.20 -22.60 25.85
C THR A 35 -5.68 -21.20 26.22
N ARG A 36 -6.49 -21.06 27.27
CA ARG A 36 -6.80 -19.75 27.87
C ARG A 36 -5.55 -19.08 28.42
N SER A 37 -4.64 -19.85 29.02
CA SER A 37 -3.35 -19.36 29.50
C SER A 37 -2.45 -18.89 28.35
N ASP A 38 -2.33 -19.65 27.26
CA ASP A 38 -1.45 -19.28 26.14
C ASP A 38 -1.91 -18.00 25.44
N VAL A 39 -3.21 -17.85 25.21
CA VAL A 39 -3.78 -16.62 24.63
C VAL A 39 -3.58 -15.42 25.57
N ASP A 40 -3.74 -15.62 26.88
CA ASP A 40 -3.53 -14.55 27.86
C ASP A 40 -2.04 -14.18 28.01
N ILE A 41 -1.13 -15.16 27.95
CA ILE A 41 0.32 -14.92 27.91
C ILE A 41 0.67 -14.14 26.66
N LEU A 42 0.20 -14.58 25.49
CA LEU A 42 0.46 -13.88 24.22
C LEU A 42 -0.07 -12.46 24.28
N ARG A 43 -1.30 -12.25 24.78
CA ARG A 43 -1.89 -10.92 24.97
C ARG A 43 -1.01 -10.04 25.87
N ARG A 44 -0.58 -10.55 27.02
CA ARG A 44 0.28 -9.81 27.97
C ARG A 44 1.62 -9.45 27.34
N CYS A 45 2.27 -10.40 26.67
CA CYS A 45 3.52 -10.17 25.94
C CYS A 45 3.35 -9.13 24.83
N CYS A 46 2.28 -9.20 24.03
CA CYS A 46 2.00 -8.24 22.97
C CYS A 46 1.77 -6.83 23.51
N LEU A 47 1.04 -6.68 24.64
CA LEU A 47 0.83 -5.39 25.28
C LEU A 47 2.13 -4.78 25.81
N GLN A 48 2.98 -5.60 26.44
CA GLN A 48 4.28 -5.16 26.93
C GLN A 48 5.20 -4.76 25.78
N PHE A 49 5.30 -5.60 24.74
CA PHE A 49 6.08 -5.32 23.54
C PHE A 49 5.66 -4.01 22.85
N ARG A 50 4.35 -3.76 22.76
CA ARG A 50 3.81 -2.50 22.23
C ARG A 50 4.22 -1.30 23.06
N ALA A 51 4.07 -1.39 24.39
CA ALA A 51 4.43 -0.30 25.30
C ALA A 51 5.93 0.05 25.17
N GLU A 52 6.80 -0.95 25.14
CA GLU A 52 8.25 -0.77 24.99
C GLU A 52 8.61 -0.20 23.61
N CYS A 53 8.03 -0.72 22.53
CA CYS A 53 8.29 -0.22 21.18
C CYS A 53 7.88 1.25 21.02
N LEU A 54 6.73 1.64 21.57
CA LEU A 54 6.29 3.04 21.55
C LEU A 54 7.20 3.93 22.42
N ALA A 55 7.55 3.48 23.63
CA ALA A 55 8.38 4.25 24.55
C ALA A 55 9.81 4.46 24.03
N ILE A 56 10.45 3.41 23.52
CA ILE A 56 11.85 3.44 23.07
C ILE A 56 11.95 4.00 21.65
N ASN A 57 11.08 3.56 20.73
CA ASN A 57 11.23 3.81 19.30
C ASN A 57 10.18 4.78 18.72
N GLY A 58 9.08 5.06 19.42
CA GLY A 58 7.99 5.89 18.90
C GLY A 58 7.27 5.29 17.68
N VAL A 59 7.42 3.97 17.46
CA VAL A 59 6.81 3.25 16.34
C VAL A 59 5.73 2.32 16.90
N GLU A 60 4.54 2.33 16.29
CA GLU A 60 3.48 1.38 16.61
C GLU A 60 3.74 0.03 15.94
N PRO A 61 4.13 -1.02 16.70
CA PRO A 61 4.58 -2.27 16.10
C PRO A 61 3.47 -3.05 15.39
N PHE A 62 2.21 -2.92 15.83
CA PHE A 62 1.09 -3.65 15.23
C PHE A 62 0.50 -2.97 13.99
N SER A 63 1.05 -1.84 13.55
CA SER A 63 0.80 -1.30 12.21
C SER A 63 1.51 -2.08 11.10
N TYR A 64 2.34 -3.06 11.48
CA TYR A 64 3.14 -3.88 10.56
C TYR A 64 2.86 -5.36 10.79
N SER A 65 2.92 -6.15 9.71
CA SER A 65 2.62 -7.59 9.76
C SER A 65 3.77 -8.45 10.29
N THR A 66 5.01 -7.93 10.31
CA THR A 66 6.20 -8.68 10.72
C THR A 66 7.14 -7.85 11.59
N ILE A 67 7.90 -8.49 12.47
CA ILE A 67 8.92 -7.82 13.29
C ILE A 67 9.98 -7.12 12.44
N ALA A 68 10.36 -7.70 11.30
CA ALA A 68 11.35 -7.13 10.39
C ALA A 68 10.88 -5.79 9.80
N SER A 69 9.58 -5.66 9.50
CA SER A 69 9.01 -4.40 9.00
C SER A 69 8.92 -3.33 10.09
N VAL A 70 8.66 -3.71 11.35
CA VAL A 70 8.81 -2.80 12.50
C VAL A 70 10.25 -2.31 12.63
N CYS A 71 11.24 -3.22 12.62
CA CYS A 71 12.66 -2.86 12.72
C CYS A 71 13.08 -1.92 11.58
N MET A 72 12.58 -2.15 10.36
CA MET A 72 12.83 -1.25 9.22
C MET A 72 12.22 0.14 9.43
N ALA A 73 11.01 0.22 10.01
CA ALA A 73 10.39 1.49 10.35
C ALA A 73 11.20 2.26 11.41
N VAL A 74 11.70 1.57 12.45
CA VAL A 74 12.58 2.15 13.47
C VAL A 74 13.91 2.62 12.86
N TYR A 75 14.51 1.81 11.99
CA TYR A 75 15.75 2.17 11.30
C TYR A 75 15.56 3.44 10.46
N ARG A 76 14.48 3.51 9.68
CA ARG A 76 14.15 4.67 8.85
C ARG A 76 13.86 5.93 9.65
N SER A 77 13.25 5.81 10.84
CA SER A 77 12.90 6.97 11.66
C SER A 77 14.06 7.51 12.51
N LYS A 78 14.97 6.65 12.96
CA LYS A 78 16.00 7.03 13.95
C LYS A 78 17.45 6.84 13.51
N HIS A 79 17.71 5.98 12.53
CA HIS A 79 19.08 5.53 12.22
C HIS A 79 19.47 5.73 10.75
N LEU A 80 18.55 6.18 9.90
CA LEU A 80 18.84 6.43 8.49
C LEU A 80 19.71 7.70 8.37
N PRO A 81 20.92 7.59 7.77
CA PRO A 81 21.76 8.76 7.54
C PRO A 81 21.08 9.75 6.60
N ALA A 82 21.25 11.04 6.87
CA ALA A 82 20.78 12.08 5.97
C ALA A 82 21.35 11.86 4.56
N GLN A 83 20.52 12.08 3.52
CA GLN A 83 20.88 12.02 2.10
C GLN A 83 21.13 10.63 1.50
N MET A 84 20.79 9.53 2.19
CA MET A 84 21.05 8.19 1.65
C MET A 84 19.88 7.62 0.81
N ILE A 85 18.62 7.86 1.19
CA ILE A 85 17.42 7.43 0.45
C ILE A 85 16.27 8.41 0.75
N THR A 86 15.61 8.97 -0.27
CA THR A 86 14.36 9.75 -0.07
C THR A 86 13.25 8.83 0.44
N MET A 87 12.74 9.12 1.64
CA MET A 87 11.55 8.46 2.18
C MET A 87 10.34 8.83 1.32
N VAL A 88 9.92 7.94 0.42
CA VAL A 88 8.66 8.09 -0.30
C VAL A 88 7.52 7.85 0.70
N PRO A 89 6.60 8.80 0.92
CA PRO A 89 5.48 8.60 1.83
C PRO A 89 4.62 7.42 1.37
N VAL A 90 4.04 6.67 2.32
CA VAL A 90 3.24 5.45 2.06
C VAL A 90 2.02 5.71 1.15
N LYS A 91 1.56 6.95 1.06
CA LYS A 91 0.52 7.38 0.12
C LYS A 91 1.04 7.76 -1.28
N GLY A 92 2.30 7.42 -1.58
CA GLY A 92 3.03 8.00 -2.70
C GLY A 92 3.29 9.49 -2.46
N SER A 93 4.25 10.06 -3.17
CA SER A 93 4.11 11.46 -3.56
C SER A 93 2.72 11.56 -4.18
N ILE A 94 1.78 12.23 -3.52
CA ILE A 94 0.48 12.49 -4.11
C ILE A 94 0.79 13.04 -5.49
N ALA A 95 0.29 12.35 -6.51
CA ALA A 95 0.29 12.81 -7.88
C ALA A 95 -0.50 14.12 -7.95
N SER A 96 0.06 15.22 -7.43
CA SER A 96 -0.19 16.53 -8.02
C SER A 96 0.65 16.48 -9.28
N ASN A 97 -0.01 16.22 -10.40
CA ASN A 97 0.48 16.19 -11.78
C ASN A 97 1.98 16.45 -12.00
N ASN A 98 2.61 15.56 -12.75
CA ASN A 98 4.06 15.48 -12.96
C ASN A 98 4.66 16.61 -13.83
N PHE A 99 4.39 17.89 -13.53
CA PHE A 99 5.06 19.00 -14.19
C PHE A 99 6.24 19.49 -13.38
N SER A 100 7.35 19.79 -14.06
CA SER A 100 8.50 20.47 -13.48
C SER A 100 8.31 21.99 -13.55
N LYS A 101 9.06 22.74 -12.73
CA LYS A 101 9.06 24.20 -12.82
C LYS A 101 9.59 24.67 -14.18
N GLU A 102 10.58 23.95 -14.69
CA GLU A 102 11.22 24.18 -15.98
C GLU A 102 10.25 23.99 -17.15
N SER A 103 9.43 22.91 -17.13
CA SER A 103 8.38 22.66 -18.11
C SER A 103 7.37 23.82 -18.15
N MET A 104 6.96 24.29 -16.96
CA MET A 104 6.04 25.42 -16.83
C MET A 104 6.60 26.75 -17.34
N GLU A 105 7.89 27.03 -17.09
CA GLU A 105 8.55 28.22 -17.61
C GLU A 105 8.69 28.17 -19.13
N TRP A 106 8.98 26.99 -19.68
CA TRP A 106 9.05 26.77 -21.12
C TRP A 106 7.70 26.97 -21.82
N LEU A 107 6.61 26.41 -21.28
CA LEU A 107 5.27 26.60 -21.86
C LEU A 107 4.85 28.08 -21.87
N LYS A 108 5.12 28.83 -20.79
CA LYS A 108 4.87 30.29 -20.75
C LYS A 108 5.70 31.06 -21.76
N TYR A 109 6.95 30.65 -21.96
CA TYR A 109 7.80 31.24 -23.00
C TYR A 109 7.23 30.98 -24.40
N MET A 110 6.71 29.78 -24.65
CA MET A 110 6.06 29.43 -25.92
C MET A 110 4.77 30.22 -26.15
N GLU A 111 3.91 30.36 -25.13
CA GLU A 111 2.71 31.22 -25.19
C GLU A 111 3.06 32.65 -25.59
N HIS A 112 4.07 33.24 -24.93
CA HIS A 112 4.50 34.60 -25.22
C HIS A 112 5.14 34.75 -26.61
N THR A 113 5.94 33.77 -27.03
CA THR A 113 6.67 33.82 -28.32
C THR A 113 5.75 33.63 -29.51
N LEU A 114 4.76 32.74 -29.38
CA LEU A 114 3.82 32.42 -30.45
C LEU A 114 2.55 33.28 -30.40
N GLY A 115 2.31 33.97 -29.29
CA GLY A 115 1.09 34.76 -29.07
C GLY A 115 -0.16 33.87 -28.99
N VAL A 116 -0.02 32.64 -28.53
CA VAL A 116 -1.10 31.64 -28.42
C VAL A 116 -1.36 31.29 -26.96
N GLU A 117 -2.57 30.83 -26.67
CA GLU A 117 -2.95 30.31 -25.36
C GLU A 117 -2.78 28.78 -25.33
N ILE A 118 -2.01 28.27 -24.36
CA ILE A 118 -1.69 26.84 -24.25
C ILE A 118 -2.38 26.26 -23.01
N CYS A 119 -3.25 25.26 -23.22
CA CYS A 119 -3.84 24.44 -22.16
C CYS A 119 -2.78 23.59 -21.46
N HIS A 120 -2.60 23.78 -20.15
CA HIS A 120 -1.64 23.05 -19.33
C HIS A 120 -2.13 22.97 -17.88
N VAL A 121 -1.48 22.16 -17.06
CA VAL A 121 -1.87 21.81 -15.69
C VAL A 121 -2.19 22.96 -14.72
N LEU A 122 -1.38 24.02 -14.73
CA LEU A 122 -1.58 25.19 -13.87
C LEU A 122 -2.50 26.28 -14.43
N ASN A 123 -3.11 26.08 -15.61
CA ASN A 123 -4.07 27.05 -16.12
C ASN A 123 -5.52 26.62 -15.85
N GLY A 124 -6.46 27.57 -15.92
CA GLY A 124 -7.87 27.32 -15.56
C GLY A 124 -8.61 26.33 -16.46
N ARG A 125 -8.01 25.89 -17.58
CA ARG A 125 -8.56 24.89 -18.51
C ARG A 125 -8.03 23.48 -18.25
N GLY A 126 -6.89 23.36 -17.56
CA GLY A 126 -6.25 22.09 -17.22
C GLY A 126 -5.47 21.45 -18.37
N GLU A 127 -4.84 20.29 -18.09
CA GLU A 127 -4.20 19.45 -19.11
C GLU A 127 -5.23 18.88 -20.09
N ARG A 128 -4.82 18.73 -21.35
CA ARG A 128 -5.65 18.10 -22.37
C ARG A 128 -5.27 16.63 -22.52
N ASN A 129 -6.29 15.78 -22.59
CA ASN A 129 -6.15 14.38 -22.94
C ASN A 129 -6.53 14.18 -24.42
N ILE A 130 -5.66 13.53 -25.19
CA ILE A 130 -5.89 13.17 -26.59
C ILE A 130 -5.73 11.66 -26.69
N ASP A 131 -6.82 10.95 -26.99
CA ASP A 131 -6.83 9.49 -27.13
C ASP A 131 -6.13 8.75 -25.96
N ASP A 132 -6.52 9.09 -24.73
CA ASP A 132 -6.00 8.56 -23.46
C ASP A 132 -4.54 8.97 -23.13
N ILE A 133 -3.91 9.82 -23.94
CA ILE A 133 -2.57 10.36 -23.70
C ILE A 133 -2.69 11.78 -23.12
N HIS A 134 -2.02 12.02 -21.98
CA HIS A 134 -1.86 13.35 -21.41
C HIS A 134 -0.67 14.04 -22.08
N VAL A 135 -0.84 15.29 -22.45
CA VAL A 135 0.22 16.13 -23.04
C VAL A 135 0.54 17.29 -22.09
N ASP A 136 1.80 17.75 -22.10
CA ASP A 136 2.23 18.84 -21.21
C ASP A 136 1.52 20.17 -21.55
N GLY A 137 1.34 20.44 -22.85
CA GLY A 137 0.68 21.64 -23.37
C GLY A 137 -0.09 21.40 -24.65
N TYR A 138 -1.26 22.03 -24.80
CA TYR A 138 -2.04 21.99 -26.04
C TYR A 138 -2.64 23.34 -26.42
N CYS A 139 -2.41 23.78 -27.66
CA CYS A 139 -3.07 24.96 -28.22
C CYS A 139 -4.28 24.56 -29.08
N GLU A 140 -5.47 25.06 -28.73
CA GLU A 140 -6.71 24.75 -29.46
C GLU A 140 -6.79 25.45 -30.82
N GLU A 141 -6.27 26.67 -30.91
CA GLU A 141 -6.32 27.48 -32.12
C GLU A 141 -5.48 26.87 -33.25
N THR A 142 -4.25 26.45 -32.91
CA THR A 142 -3.29 25.91 -33.88
C THR A 142 -3.30 24.38 -33.94
N LYS A 143 -4.06 23.71 -33.06
CA LYS A 143 -4.07 22.25 -32.88
C LYS A 143 -2.67 21.68 -32.66
N THR A 144 -1.84 22.39 -31.91
CA THR A 144 -0.43 22.05 -31.68
C THR A 144 -0.24 21.47 -30.28
N VAL A 145 0.51 20.37 -30.20
CA VAL A 145 0.95 19.76 -28.95
C VAL A 145 2.35 20.29 -28.60
N PHE A 146 2.56 20.63 -27.34
CA PHE A 146 3.83 21.05 -26.76
C PHE A 146 4.20 20.04 -25.67
N GLU A 147 5.35 19.39 -25.83
CA GLU A 147 5.86 18.36 -24.92
C GLU A 147 7.28 18.74 -24.45
N PHE A 148 7.59 18.58 -23.17
CA PHE A 148 8.82 19.03 -22.53
C PHE A 148 9.71 17.89 -22.01
#